data_AF-A0A1D6HD79-F1
#
_entry.id   AF-A0A1D6HD79-F1
#
_cell.length_a   1.000
_cell.length_b   1.000
_cell.length_c   1.000
_cell.angle_alpha   90.00
_cell.angle_beta   90.00
_cell.angle_gamma   90.00
#
_symmetry.space_group_name_H-M   'P 1'
#
loop_
_entity.id
_entity.type
_entity.pdbx_description
1 polymer ?
#
loop_
_entity_poly.entity_id
_entity_poly.type
_entity_poly.pdbx_seq_one_letter_code
_entity_poly.pdbx_strand_id
1 'polypeptide(L)'
;MQLHRDPNVLFAGYKLPHPLQYKIIVRIHTTSQSSPTQAYTQAINDLDKELEYLKQAFEWFSMQEDCAVHGKEMISDVKLMFCTVASCR
;
A
#
# COMPACT_ATOMS: atom_id res chain seq x y z
N MET A 1 -10.47 1.15 -7.05
CA MET A 1 -10.75 0.86 -5.62
C MET A 1 -10.37 -0.58 -5.34
N GLN A 2 -9.72 -0.88 -4.21
CA GLN A 2 -9.16 -2.21 -3.89
C GLN A 2 -10.17 -3.35 -3.93
N LEU A 3 -11.41 -3.09 -3.51
CA LEU A 3 -12.48 -4.09 -3.60
C LEU A 3 -12.74 -4.59 -5.03
N HIS A 4 -12.54 -3.77 -6.06
CA HIS A 4 -12.74 -4.20 -7.45
C HIS A 4 -11.56 -5.01 -8.03
N ARG A 5 -10.47 -5.18 -7.27
CA ARG A 5 -9.40 -6.08 -7.66
C ARG A 5 -9.75 -7.55 -7.38
N ASP A 6 -10.67 -7.81 -6.44
CA ASP A 6 -11.18 -9.16 -6.20
C ASP A 6 -12.22 -9.52 -7.29
N PRO A 7 -12.00 -10.58 -8.09
CA PRO A 7 -12.93 -11.01 -9.12
C PRO A 7 -14.29 -11.47 -8.56
N ASN A 8 -14.37 -11.78 -7.26
CA ASN A 8 -15.61 -12.19 -6.62
C ASN A 8 -16.51 -11.00 -6.24
N VAL A 9 -16.03 -9.76 -6.33
CA VAL A 9 -16.80 -8.56 -6.04
C VAL A 9 -17.46 -8.04 -7.31
N LEU A 10 -18.79 -8.18 -7.38
CA LEU A 10 -19.59 -7.73 -8.52
C LEU A 10 -19.87 -6.23 -8.46
N PHE A 11 -20.07 -5.70 -7.26
CA PHE A 11 -20.38 -4.28 -7.05
C PHE A 11 -19.79 -3.79 -5.74
N ALA A 12 -19.21 -2.58 -5.78
CA ALA A 12 -18.79 -1.85 -4.60
C ALA A 12 -19.12 -0.38 -4.79
N GLY A 13 -19.83 0.21 -3.84
CA GLY A 13 -20.21 1.62 -3.86
C GLY A 13 -20.26 2.20 -2.46
N TYR A 14 -20.09 3.50 -2.35
CA TYR A 14 -20.22 4.20 -1.08
C TYR A 14 -21.06 5.46 -1.26
N LYS A 15 -21.69 5.91 -0.18
CA LYS A 15 -22.34 7.21 -0.13
C LYS A 15 -22.18 7.85 1.23
N LEU A 16 -22.03 9.17 1.21
CA LEU A 16 -22.14 10.02 2.39
C LEU A 16 -23.58 10.55 2.44
N PRO A 17 -24.42 10.13 3.40
CA PRO A 17 -25.83 10.50 3.44
C PRO A 17 -26.02 12.01 3.67
N HIS A 18 -25.11 12.63 4.40
CA HIS A 18 -25.10 14.07 4.63
C HIS A 18 -23.67 14.56 4.92
N PRO A 19 -23.21 15.69 4.33
CA PRO A 19 -21.87 16.24 4.58
C PRO A 19 -21.54 16.61 6.04
N LEU A 20 -22.55 16.90 6.88
CA LEU A 20 -22.37 17.26 8.29
C LEU A 20 -22.37 16.03 9.21
N GLN A 21 -22.60 14.83 8.68
CA GLN A 21 -22.56 13.58 9.44
C GLN A 21 -21.33 12.78 9.03
N TYR A 22 -20.43 12.51 9.97
CA TYR A 22 -19.24 11.69 9.74
C TYR A 22 -19.58 10.19 9.71
N LYS A 23 -20.47 9.80 8.79
CA LYS A 23 -20.89 8.41 8.60
C LYS A 23 -20.90 8.08 7.12
N ILE A 24 -20.06 7.15 6.70
CA ILE A 24 -20.06 6.62 5.34
C ILE A 24 -20.79 5.29 5.33
N ILE A 25 -21.62 5.07 4.30
CA ILE A 25 -22.30 3.78 4.08
C ILE A 25 -21.67 3.13 2.85
N VAL A 26 -21.14 1.93 3.03
CA VAL A 26 -20.54 1.12 1.96
C VAL A 26 -21.48 -0.03 1.62
N ARG A 27 -21.73 -0.25 0.33
CA ARG A 27 -22.47 -1.40 -0.20
C ARG A 27 -21.55 -2.25 -1.06
N ILE A 28 -21.54 -3.55 -0.78
CA ILE A 28 -20.68 -4.53 -1.43
C ILE A 28 -21.56 -5.71 -1.81
N HIS A 29 -21.54 -6.08 -3.10
CA HIS A 29 -22.17 -7.30 -3.57
C HIS A 29 -21.07 -8.24 -4.07
N THR A 30 -21.04 -9.44 -3.53
CA THR A 30 -20.14 -10.53 -3.93
C THR A 30 -20.90 -11.65 -4.62
N THR A 31 -20.18 -12.56 -5.27
CA THR A 31 -20.70 -13.84 -5.72
C THR A 31 -20.99 -14.77 -4.53
N SER A 32 -21.72 -15.87 -4.76
CA SER A 32 -22.03 -16.86 -3.70
C SER A 32 -20.81 -17.56 -3.09
N GLN A 33 -19.61 -17.37 -3.65
CA GLN A 33 -18.37 -18.01 -3.22
C GLN A 33 -17.63 -17.23 -2.12
N SER A 34 -17.98 -15.95 -1.90
CA SER A 34 -17.34 -15.11 -0.87
C SER A 34 -18.36 -14.26 -0.14
N SER A 35 -18.14 -14.04 1.16
CA SER A 35 -18.99 -13.12 1.92
C SER A 35 -18.54 -11.67 1.72
N PRO A 36 -19.47 -10.69 1.67
CA PRO A 36 -19.11 -9.27 1.52
C PRO A 36 -18.19 -8.77 2.64
N THR A 37 -18.39 -9.26 3.87
CA THR A 37 -17.56 -8.92 5.03
C THR A 37 -16.14 -9.42 4.85
N GLN A 38 -15.96 -10.63 4.33
CA GLN A 38 -14.63 -11.19 4.08
C GLN A 38 -13.90 -10.42 2.98
N ALA A 39 -14.56 -10.13 1.86
CA ALA A 39 -13.98 -9.33 0.77
C ALA A 39 -13.57 -7.93 1.26
N TYR A 40 -14.37 -7.34 2.15
CA TYR A 40 -14.05 -6.05 2.78
C TYR A 40 -12.80 -6.12 3.66
N THR A 41 -12.73 -7.08 4.58
CA THR A 41 -11.57 -7.25 5.47
C THR A 41 -10.31 -7.55 4.69
N GLN A 42 -10.40 -8.40 3.66
CA GLN A 42 -9.27 -8.71 2.78
C GLN A 42 -8.73 -7.46 2.09
N ALA A 43 -9.61 -6.64 1.52
CA ALA A 43 -9.22 -5.40 0.86
C ALA A 43 -8.54 -4.40 1.80
N ILE A 44 -8.94 -4.34 3.09
CA ILE A 44 -8.26 -3.52 4.09
C ILE A 44 -6.85 -4.06 4.37
N ASN A 45 -6.72 -5.37 4.62
CA ASN A 45 -5.42 -5.97 4.92
C ASN A 45 -4.43 -5.81 3.76
N ASP A 46 -4.92 -5.87 2.52
CA ASP A 46 -4.08 -5.67 1.34
C ASP A 46 -3.66 -4.20 1.19
N LEU A 47 -4.55 -3.25 1.52
CA LEU A 47 -4.20 -1.82 1.62
C LEU A 47 -3.13 -1.55 2.67
N ASP A 48 -3.29 -2.11 3.86
CA ASP A 48 -2.35 -1.89 4.96
C ASP A 48 -0.94 -2.37 4.59
N LYS A 49 -0.83 -3.52 3.91
CA LYS A 49 0.45 -4.04 3.41
C LYS A 49 1.05 -3.15 2.33
N GLU A 50 0.24 -2.66 1.39
CA GLU A 50 0.72 -1.75 0.33
C GLU A 50 1.25 -0.44 0.94
N LEU A 51 0.54 0.12 1.92
CA LEU A 51 0.96 1.34 2.61
C LEU A 51 2.22 1.12 3.43
N GLU A 52 2.34 -0.01 4.13
CA GLU A 52 3.53 -0.35 4.91
C GLU A 52 4.74 -0.51 3.99
N TYR A 53 4.58 -1.16 2.84
CA TYR A 53 5.64 -1.26 1.82
C TYR A 53 6.07 0.13 1.32
N LEU A 54 5.11 1.01 0.99
CA LEU A 54 5.40 2.36 0.53
C LEU A 54 6.11 3.20 1.61
N LYS A 55 5.70 3.06 2.87
CA LYS A 55 6.33 3.73 4.00
C LYS A 55 7.78 3.30 4.16
N GLN A 56 8.04 2.00 4.17
CA GLN A 56 9.40 1.46 4.28
C GLN A 56 10.29 1.89 3.11
N ALA A 57 9.76 1.88 1.89
CA ALA A 57 10.49 2.35 0.72
C ALA A 57 10.85 3.84 0.87
N PHE A 58 9.91 4.68 1.31
CA PHE A 58 10.15 6.11 1.52
C PHE A 58 11.17 6.39 2.62
N GLU A 59 11.09 5.69 3.74
CA GLU A 59 12.06 5.79 4.84
C GLU A 59 13.46 5.35 4.37
N TRP A 60 13.55 4.25 3.61
CA TRP A 60 14.81 3.77 3.02
C TRP A 60 15.45 4.82 2.11
N PHE A 61 14.67 5.39 1.18
CA PHE A 61 15.18 6.43 0.26
C PHE A 61 15.60 7.70 1.00
N SER A 62 14.86 8.10 2.03
CA SER A 62 15.20 9.29 2.83
C SER A 62 16.51 9.10 3.61
N MET A 63 16.75 7.90 4.15
CA MET A 63 18.03 7.56 4.81
C MET A 63 19.22 7.56 3.83
N GLN A 64 18.97 7.34 2.54
CA GLN A 64 20.02 7.28 1.52
C GLN A 64 20.56 8.68 1.16
N GLU A 65 19.77 9.73 1.35
CA GLU A 65 20.22 11.13 1.20
C GLU A 65 21.07 11.61 2.39
N ASP A 66 20.79 11.13 3.61
CA ASP A 66 21.62 11.44 4.80
C ASP A 66 23.00 10.76 4.76
N CYS A 67 23.11 9.56 4.17
CA CYS A 67 24.39 8.89 3.94
C CYS A 67 25.29 9.62 2.92
N ALA A 68 24.74 10.51 2.08
CA ALA A 68 25.55 11.31 1.16
C ALA A 68 26.21 12.53 1.84
N VAL A 69 25.75 12.93 3.04
CA VAL A 69 26.27 14.11 3.77
C VAL A 69 27.34 13.72 4.81
N HIS A 70 27.29 12.51 5.36
CA HIS A 70 28.30 12.02 6.30
C HIS A 70 29.16 10.93 5.66
N GLY A 71 30.21 11.37 4.97
CA GLY A 71 31.21 10.48 4.40
C GLY A 71 31.94 9.65 5.47
N LYS A 72 31.97 8.34 5.17
CA LYS A 72 32.92 7.27 5.59
C LYS A 72 32.55 6.41 6.80
N GLU A 73 32.67 5.11 6.52
CA GLU A 73 32.70 3.92 7.39
C GLU A 73 31.37 3.44 8.00
N MET A 74 30.75 2.44 7.37
CA MET A 74 31.01 1.03 7.69
C MET A 74 30.04 0.14 6.87
N ILE A 75 30.54 -0.48 5.80
CA ILE A 75 29.85 -1.58 5.10
C ILE A 75 30.49 -2.86 5.60
N SER A 76 29.81 -3.56 6.50
CA SER A 76 30.03 -4.97 6.74
C SER A 76 28.67 -5.67 6.77
N ASP A 77 28.48 -6.46 5.72
CA ASP A 77 27.68 -7.68 5.67
C ASP A 77 26.19 -7.63 5.28
N VAL A 78 26.02 -8.02 4.00
CA VAL A 78 24.95 -8.86 3.44
C VAL A 78 23.73 -8.16 2.81
N LYS A 79 23.89 -8.03 1.48
CA LYS A 79 22.93 -8.29 0.40
C LYS A 79 22.23 -7.08 -0.25
N LEU A 80 23.03 -6.49 -1.14
CA LEU A 80 22.67 -5.87 -2.41
C LEU A 80 21.26 -6.20 -2.94
N MET A 81 20.46 -5.16 -3.21
CA MET A 81 19.69 -5.13 -4.45
C MET A 81 19.48 -3.69 -4.94
N PHE A 82 20.13 -3.41 -6.08
CA PHE A 82 19.95 -2.29 -7.00
C PHE A 82 20.38 -0.89 -6.58
N CYS A 83 21.71 -0.67 -6.62
CA CYS A 83 22.26 0.57 -7.14
C CYS A 83 22.92 0.26 -8.50
N THR A 84 22.13 0.28 -9.57
CA THR A 84 22.66 0.36 -10.93
C THR A 84 22.35 1.75 -11.46
N VAL A 85 23.11 2.74 -10.96
CA VAL A 85 23.30 4.01 -11.66
C VAL A 85 24.78 4.15 -11.98
N ALA A 86 25.33 3.13 -12.63
CA ALA A 86 26.55 3.27 -13.39
C ALA A 86 26.14 3.63 -14.82
N SER A 87 26.46 4.87 -15.21
CA SER A 87 26.37 5.42 -16.57
C SER A 87 25.02 5.98 -17.03
N CYS A 88 24.72 7.19 -16.58
CA CYS A 88 24.12 8.22 -17.44
C CYS A 88 24.86 9.54 -17.21
N ARG A 89 25.81 9.77 -18.13
CA ARG A 89 26.49 11.01 -18.54
C ARG A 89 26.63 12.18 -17.57
#